data_AF-A0A7V9V660-F1
#
_entry.id   AF-A0A7V9V660-F1
#
_cell.length_a   1.000
_cell.length_b   1.000
_cell.length_c   1.000
_cell.angle_alpha   90.00
_cell.angle_beta   90.00
_cell.angle_gamma   90.00
#
_symmetry.space_group_name_H-M   'P 1'
#
loop_
_entity.id
_entity.type
_entity.pdbx_description
1 polymer ?
#
loop_
_entity_poly.entity_id
_entity_poly.type
_entity_poly.pdbx_seq_one_letter_code
_entity_poly.pdbx_strand_id
1 'polypeptide(L)' 'LLASMAAKILPLPDDLQVFPGHGPTTTIGHERRTNPFLRHLAST' A
#
# COMPACT_ATOMS: atom_id res chain seq x y z
N LEU A 1 2.66 10.24 -10.00
CA LEU A 1 2.44 9.88 -8.57
C LEU A 1 1.90 8.45 -8.41
N LEU A 2 0.82 8.06 -9.10
CA LEU A 2 0.31 6.67 -9.01
C LEU A 2 1.28 5.62 -9.57
N ALA A 3 1.93 5.89 -10.71
CA ALA A 3 2.94 4.98 -11.27
C ALA A 3 4.12 4.70 -10.32
N SER A 4 4.56 5.71 -9.54
CA SER A 4 5.61 5.50 -8.54
C SER A 4 5.15 4.67 -7.35
N MET A 5 3.86 4.72 -6.98
CA MET A 5 3.30 3.85 -5.95
C MET A 5 3.26 2.40 -6.45
N ALA A 6 2.83 2.17 -7.69
CA ALA A 6 2.86 0.83 -8.29
C ALA A 6 4.28 0.24 -8.31
N ALA A 7 5.28 1.02 -8.73
CA ALA A 7 6.66 0.55 -8.84
C ALA A 7 7.37 0.34 -7.49
N LYS A 8 7.00 1.09 -6.44
CA LYS A 8 7.74 1.09 -5.17
C LYS A 8 7.02 0.42 -4.01
N ILE A 9 5.68 0.41 -4.03
CA ILE A 9 4.86 -0.03 -2.90
C ILE A 9 4.29 -1.43 -3.16
N LEU A 10 3.78 -1.71 -4.35
CA LEU A 10 3.19 -3.04 -4.66
C LEU A 10 4.18 -4.21 -4.58
N PRO A 11 5.48 -4.07 -4.89
CA PRO A 11 6.44 -5.17 -4.74
C PRO A 11 6.85 -5.47 -3.30
N LEU A 12 6.48 -4.62 -2.34
CA LEU A 12 6.87 -4.80 -0.95
C LEU A 12 6.10 -5.97 -0.31
N PRO A 13 6.73 -6.68 0.65
CA PRO A 13 6.11 -7.84 1.29
C PRO A 13 4.96 -7.39 2.22
N ASP A 14 3.95 -8.24 2.35
CA ASP A 14 2.69 -7.88 3.01
C ASP A 14 2.80 -7.66 4.53
N ASP A 15 3.83 -8.24 5.17
CA ASP A 15 4.14 -8.09 6.60
C ASP A 15 4.93 -6.82 6.92
N LEU A 16 5.40 -6.09 5.91
CA LEU A 16 6.11 -4.83 6.11
C LEU A 16 5.20 -3.80 6.77
N GLN A 17 5.64 -3.26 7.91
CA GLN A 17 4.90 -2.25 8.66
C GLN A 17 4.88 -0.90 7.95
N VAL A 18 3.74 -0.24 8.00
CA VAL A 18 3.52 1.12 7.51
C VAL A 18 3.27 2.03 8.70
N PHE A 19 4.12 3.04 8.86
CA PHE A 19 4.03 4.04 9.92
C PHE A 19 3.52 5.36 9.35
N PRO A 20 2.19 5.63 9.39
CA PRO A 20 1.65 6.88 8.88
C PRO A 20 1.96 8.04 9.83
N GLY A 21 1.91 9.27 9.30
CA GLY A 21 2.03 10.47 10.14
C GLY A 21 0.87 10.63 11.14
N HIS A 22 -0.29 10.05 10.83
CA HIS A 22 -1.48 10.04 11.70
C HIS A 22 -2.21 8.70 11.63
N GLY A 23 -2.89 8.36 12.72
CA GLY A 23 -3.63 7.09 12.84
C GLY A 23 -2.74 5.93 13.26
N PRO A 24 -3.30 4.70 13.25
CA PRO A 24 -2.59 3.51 13.70
C PRO A 24 -1.56 3.02 12.67
N THR A 25 -0.52 2.35 13.14
CA THR A 25 0.38 1.55 12.30
C THR A 25 -0.39 0.43 11.59
N THR A 26 -0.09 0.21 10.31
CA THR A 26 -0.67 -0.87 9.49
C THR A 26 0.44 -1.71 8.84
N THR A 27 0.09 -2.54 7.84
CA THR A 27 1.06 -3.26 7.01
C THR A 27 0.74 -3.08 5.52
N ILE A 28 1.72 -3.33 4.65
CA ILE A 28 1.50 -3.29 3.19
C ILE A 28 0.35 -4.20 2.77
N GLY A 29 0.23 -5.40 3.35
CA GLY A 29 -0.87 -6.33 3.06
C GLY A 29 -2.23 -5.83 3.55
N HIS A 30 -2.28 -5.05 4.63
CA HIS A 30 -3.49 -4.34 5.03
C HIS A 30 -3.86 -3.29 3.97
N GLU A 31 -2.93 -2.38 3.67
CA GLU A 31 -3.15 -1.29 2.71
C GLU A 31 -3.54 -1.82 1.33
N ARG A 32 -2.89 -2.87 0.81
CA ARG A 32 -3.23 -3.48 -0.49
C ARG A 32 -4.69 -3.93 -0.57
N ARG A 33 -5.25 -4.42 0.55
CA ARG A 33 -6.62 -4.94 0.61
C ARG A 33 -7.67 -3.85 0.85
N THR A 34 -7.34 -2.81 1.61
CA THR A 34 -8.32 -1.82 2.10
C THR A 34 -8.15 -0.43 1.47
N ASN A 35 -6.94 -0.05 1.07
CA ASN A 35 -6.65 1.27 0.52
C ASN A 35 -7.23 1.40 -0.90
N PRO A 36 -8.17 2.34 -1.15
CA PRO A 36 -8.82 2.45 -2.44
C PRO A 36 -7.80 2.74 -3.55
N PHE A 37 -6.77 3.55 -3.31
CA PHE A 37 -5.80 3.89 -4.35
C PHE A 37 -4.94 2.70 -4.76
N LEU A 38 -4.54 1.84 -3.82
CA LEU A 38 -3.74 0.65 -4.12
C LEU A 38 -4.57 -0.44 -4.80
N ARG A 39 -5.84 -0.60 -4.41
CA ARG A 39 -6.75 -1.58 -5.03
C ARG A 39 -6.97 -1.32 -6.53
N HIS A 40 -7.12 -0.05 -6.93
CA HIS A 40 -7.25 0.30 -8.34
C HIS A 40 -5.98 0.01 -9.13
N LEU A 41 -4.80 0.17 -8.51
CA LEU A 41 -3.51 -0.10 -9.16
C LEU A 41 -3.19 -1.60 -9.31
N ALA A 42 -3.74 -2.46 -8.45
CA ALA A 42 -3.52 -3.90 -8.51
C ALA A 42 -4.45 -4.64 -9.51
N SER A 43 -5.45 -3.95 -10.05
CA SER A 43 -6.47 -4.52 -10.94
C SER A 43 -6.28 -4.12 -12.43
N THR A 44 -5.17 -3.43 -12.73
CA THR A 44 -4.77 -2.99 -14.08
C THR A 44 -3.49 -3.71 -14.47
#